data_AF-A0A1H4P3I7-F1
#
_entry.id   AF-A0A1H4P3I7-F1
#
_cell.length_a   1.000
_cell.length_b   1.000
_cell.length_c   1.000
_cell.angle_alpha   90.00
_cell.angle_beta   90.00
_cell.angle_gamma   90.00
#
_symmetry.space_group_name_H-M   'P 1'
#
loop_
_entity.id
_entity.type
_entity.pdbx_description
1 polymer ?
#
loop_
_entity_poly.entity_id
_entity_poly.type
_entity_poly.pdbx_seq_one_letter_code
_entity_poly.pdbx_strand_id
1 'polypeptide(L)'
;MLQKPSALLCNVALLGSLATPALAVQVSDHLDLGGAVRARWDYDPDRDIQTFNFDTAILSAKYSSDTWIGAAKYRFYGGAYPYRYTDKVGDVAFAENAWIGYRFNPEQQVQVGLNQIPFGLQPYFGSTFFETLGNVVGLEDIEQVGAKYIQQSADWNLQAGYYLRPAWQGKGTSNGRTYSSVVSSADSYVADGSHNRERNTLVLRVARAVQLGDWASEVGVSGLTSTLKNNDTGNDGRRNAMAVHYLGKNGPWGVQLQAARQQMSPRNPGTDELVTLGGYDGTFNVASRGNLYVADLSYDVDGKYLFDQLSGVKLYANYSAFDKSASAYKTSQRMILGSSFSLSKLWIATEWLFGKNDPYIGGSSYAQSLGAGGSNQWENQVYVNIGYYF
;
A
#
# COMPACT_ATOMS: atom_id res chain seq x y z
N MET A 1 -47.57 22.56 -9.73
CA MET A 1 -46.30 22.85 -9.04
C MET A 1 -46.08 21.82 -7.97
N LEU A 2 -45.19 20.86 -8.19
CA LEU A 2 -44.63 19.99 -7.14
C LEU A 2 -43.34 19.42 -7.73
N GLN A 3 -42.27 20.18 -7.51
CA GLN A 3 -40.92 19.84 -7.94
C GLN A 3 -40.42 18.78 -6.95
N LYS A 4 -40.22 17.55 -7.44
CA LYS A 4 -39.54 16.49 -6.68
C LYS A 4 -38.09 16.92 -6.44
N PRO A 5 -37.54 16.77 -5.22
CA PRO A 5 -36.13 17.01 -5.00
C PRO A 5 -35.34 15.92 -5.73
N SER A 6 -34.55 16.32 -6.71
CA SER A 6 -33.52 15.51 -7.33
C SER A 6 -32.47 15.18 -6.28
N ALA A 7 -32.49 13.92 -5.81
CA ALA A 7 -31.40 13.35 -5.03
C ALA A 7 -30.15 13.34 -5.89
N LEU A 8 -29.26 14.30 -5.65
CA LEU A 8 -27.91 14.30 -6.17
C LEU A 8 -27.20 13.13 -5.47
N LEU A 9 -27.17 11.96 -6.12
CA LEU A 9 -26.28 10.86 -5.69
C LEU A 9 -24.85 11.40 -5.79
N CYS A 10 -24.30 11.79 -4.65
CA CYS A 10 -22.91 12.15 -4.53
C CYS A 10 -22.11 10.85 -4.71
N ASN A 11 -21.63 10.62 -5.93
CA ASN A 11 -20.66 9.55 -6.23
C ASN A 11 -19.32 9.92 -5.57
N VAL A 12 -19.24 9.77 -4.25
CA VAL A 12 -18.03 9.98 -3.44
C VAL A 12 -16.99 8.89 -3.70
N ALA A 13 -17.35 7.83 -4.43
CA ALA A 13 -16.47 6.73 -4.82
C ALA A 13 -15.30 7.10 -5.76
N LEU A 14 -15.11 8.38 -6.11
CA LEU A 14 -14.05 8.84 -7.02
C LEU A 14 -13.10 9.89 -6.42
N LEU A 15 -12.97 9.98 -5.09
CA LEU A 15 -12.03 10.94 -4.48
C LEU A 15 -10.55 10.52 -4.54
N GLY A 16 -10.20 9.38 -5.15
CA GLY A 16 -8.84 8.81 -5.09
C GLY A 16 -8.25 8.25 -6.39
N SER A 17 -8.75 8.60 -7.57
CA SER A 17 -8.14 8.11 -8.82
C SER A 17 -7.07 9.08 -9.33
N LEU A 18 -5.80 8.70 -9.19
CA LEU A 18 -4.73 9.11 -10.10
C LEU A 18 -5.08 8.57 -11.50
N ALA A 19 -5.94 9.28 -12.22
CA ALA A 19 -6.31 8.91 -13.58
C ALA A 19 -5.16 9.30 -14.53
N THR A 20 -4.17 8.43 -14.66
CA THR A 20 -3.27 8.48 -15.82
C THR A 20 -4.10 8.27 -17.09
N PRO A 21 -3.90 9.04 -18.17
CA PRO A 21 -4.59 8.79 -19.42
C PRO A 21 -4.38 7.33 -19.83
N ALA A 22 -5.48 6.59 -19.97
CA ALA A 22 -5.47 5.18 -20.30
C ALA A 22 -4.82 5.00 -21.68
N LEU A 23 -3.58 4.52 -21.67
CA LEU A 23 -2.88 4.04 -22.85
C LEU A 23 -3.08 2.52 -23.05
N ALA A 24 -3.94 1.91 -22.20
CA ALA A 24 -4.36 0.51 -22.26
C ALA A 24 -4.79 0.11 -23.68
N VAL A 25 -4.28 -1.03 -24.16
CA VAL A 25 -4.72 -1.64 -25.41
C VAL A 25 -6.03 -2.36 -25.16
N GLN A 26 -7.12 -1.74 -25.59
CA GLN A 26 -8.43 -2.37 -25.60
C GLN A 26 -8.42 -3.56 -26.59
N VAL A 27 -8.57 -4.78 -26.07
CA VAL A 27 -8.59 -6.01 -26.87
C VAL A 27 -10.02 -6.38 -27.29
N SER A 28 -10.99 -6.06 -26.45
CA SER A 28 -12.42 -6.19 -26.73
C SER A 28 -13.21 -5.13 -25.97
N ASP A 29 -14.54 -5.11 -26.13
CA ASP A 29 -15.44 -4.19 -25.41
C ASP A 29 -15.36 -4.31 -23.87
N HIS A 30 -14.81 -5.42 -23.37
CA HIS A 30 -14.76 -5.72 -21.93
C HIS A 30 -13.37 -6.04 -21.41
N LEU A 31 -12.35 -6.16 -22.27
CA LEU A 31 -11.00 -6.56 -21.88
C LEU A 31 -9.97 -5.53 -22.32
N ASP A 32 -9.30 -4.97 -21.32
CA ASP A 32 -8.14 -4.11 -21.48
C ASP A 32 -6.88 -4.89 -21.10
N LEU A 33 -5.89 -4.90 -21.99
CA LEU A 33 -4.53 -5.31 -21.66
C LEU A 33 -3.66 -4.06 -21.60
N GLY A 34 -2.81 -4.00 -20.58
CA GLY A 34 -1.94 -2.85 -20.38
C GLY A 34 -0.74 -3.20 -19.55
N GLY A 35 -0.07 -2.17 -19.06
CA GLY A 35 1.11 -2.35 -18.24
C GLY A 35 1.79 -1.04 -17.91
N ALA A 36 3.02 -1.18 -17.42
CA ALA A 36 3.90 -0.04 -17.23
C ALA A 36 5.36 -0.45 -17.38
N VAL A 37 6.19 0.48 -17.80
CA VAL A 37 7.63 0.43 -17.60
C VAL A 37 8.02 1.64 -16.79
N ARG A 38 8.71 1.42 -15.68
CA ARG A 38 9.14 2.47 -14.77
C ARG A 38 10.66 2.54 -14.71
N ALA A 39 11.16 3.76 -14.66
CA ALA A 39 12.52 4.09 -14.25
C ALA A 39 12.47 4.78 -12.89
N ARG A 40 13.59 4.75 -12.18
CA ARG A 40 13.76 5.46 -10.91
C ARG A 40 15.08 6.19 -10.85
N TRP A 41 15.10 7.28 -10.11
CA TRP A 41 16.32 7.94 -9.66
C TRP A 41 16.34 7.98 -8.13
N ASP A 42 17.43 7.51 -7.55
CA ASP A 42 17.68 7.54 -6.11
C ASP A 42 18.94 8.35 -5.83
N TYR A 43 18.82 9.26 -4.85
CA TYR A 43 19.95 9.96 -4.26
C TYR A 43 19.88 9.86 -2.73
N ASP A 44 20.78 9.09 -2.14
CA ASP A 44 20.94 8.90 -0.71
C ASP A 44 22.41 9.17 -0.34
N PRO A 45 22.70 10.32 0.30
CA PRO A 45 24.07 10.70 0.63
C PRO A 45 24.68 9.81 1.72
N ASP A 46 23.85 9.25 2.61
CA ASP A 46 24.30 8.48 3.77
C ASP A 46 24.71 7.04 3.38
N ARG A 47 24.12 6.51 2.30
CA ARG A 47 24.43 5.18 1.72
C ARG A 47 25.30 5.23 0.46
N ASP A 48 25.76 6.41 0.05
CA ASP A 48 26.48 6.63 -1.21
C ASP A 48 25.74 6.06 -2.44
N ILE A 49 24.44 6.37 -2.52
CA ILE A 49 23.58 5.96 -3.62
C ILE A 49 23.30 7.16 -4.49
N GLN A 50 23.69 7.08 -5.76
CA GLN A 50 23.28 8.00 -6.80
C GLN A 50 23.08 7.20 -8.08
N THR A 51 21.86 6.78 -8.35
CA THR A 51 21.59 5.85 -9.46
C THR A 51 20.31 6.21 -10.19
N PHE A 52 20.38 6.21 -11.52
CA PHE A 52 19.23 6.26 -12.41
C PHE A 52 19.18 4.97 -13.21
N ASN A 53 18.10 4.20 -13.07
CA ASN A 53 18.01 2.87 -13.68
C ASN A 53 16.54 2.40 -13.83
N PHE A 54 16.38 1.17 -14.30
CA PHE A 54 15.11 0.47 -14.38
C PHE A 54 14.55 0.17 -12.99
N ASP A 55 13.28 0.53 -12.76
CA ASP A 55 12.56 0.21 -11.51
C ASP A 55 11.77 -1.10 -11.67
N THR A 56 10.80 -1.11 -12.59
CA THR A 56 9.93 -2.27 -12.78
C THR A 56 9.26 -2.29 -14.15
N ALA A 57 8.90 -3.48 -14.59
CA ALA A 57 7.96 -3.72 -15.67
C ALA A 57 6.71 -4.37 -15.10
N ILE A 58 5.55 -3.92 -15.56
CA ILE A 58 4.24 -4.35 -15.08
C ILE A 58 3.45 -4.84 -16.28
N LEU A 59 2.83 -6.00 -16.14
CA LEU A 59 1.78 -6.47 -17.03
C LEU A 59 0.46 -6.43 -16.29
N SER A 60 -0.59 -5.92 -16.93
CA SER A 60 -1.92 -5.85 -16.36
C SER A 60 -3.00 -6.27 -17.35
N ALA A 61 -4.04 -6.90 -16.82
CA ALA A 61 -5.28 -7.18 -17.53
C ALA A 61 -6.46 -6.73 -16.66
N LYS A 62 -7.44 -6.07 -17.26
CA LYS A 62 -8.69 -5.68 -16.60
C LYS A 62 -9.86 -6.14 -17.44
N TYR A 63 -10.78 -6.87 -16.81
CA TYR A 63 -12.03 -7.25 -17.40
C TYR A 63 -13.18 -6.50 -16.71
N SER A 64 -14.08 -5.91 -17.49
CA SER A 64 -15.25 -5.22 -16.99
C SER A 64 -16.45 -5.35 -17.93
N SER A 65 -17.47 -6.06 -17.45
CA SER A 65 -18.82 -6.09 -18.02
C SER A 65 -19.82 -5.59 -16.98
N ASP A 66 -21.12 -5.61 -17.25
CA ASP A 66 -22.15 -5.22 -16.26
C ASP A 66 -22.20 -6.17 -15.05
N THR A 67 -21.85 -7.44 -15.24
CA THR A 67 -21.95 -8.49 -14.21
C THR A 67 -20.58 -8.98 -13.74
N TRP A 68 -19.73 -9.43 -14.66
CA TRP A 68 -18.41 -9.94 -14.33
C TRP A 68 -17.34 -8.85 -14.41
N ILE A 69 -16.45 -8.87 -13.43
CA ILE A 69 -15.28 -8.01 -13.34
C ILE A 69 -14.05 -8.83 -13.00
N GLY A 70 -12.87 -8.34 -13.33
CA GLY A 70 -11.63 -8.96 -12.91
C GLY A 70 -10.45 -8.05 -13.15
N ALA A 71 -9.37 -8.31 -12.42
CA ALA A 71 -8.10 -7.65 -12.64
C ALA A 71 -6.96 -8.61 -12.31
N ALA A 72 -5.89 -8.52 -13.09
CA ALA A 72 -4.63 -9.16 -12.78
C ALA A 72 -3.50 -8.18 -13.07
N LYS A 73 -2.50 -8.15 -12.19
CA LYS A 73 -1.30 -7.37 -12.37
C LYS A 73 -0.09 -8.13 -11.83
N TYR A 74 0.94 -8.22 -12.66
CA TYR A 74 2.17 -8.94 -12.34
C TYR A 74 3.38 -8.04 -12.57
N ARG A 75 4.32 -8.04 -11.62
CA ARG A 75 5.47 -7.14 -11.62
C ARG A 75 6.78 -7.90 -11.78
N PHE A 76 7.70 -7.30 -12.54
CA PHE A 76 9.03 -7.80 -12.80
C PHE A 76 10.08 -6.76 -12.35
N TYR A 77 11.09 -7.25 -11.66
CA TYR A 77 12.20 -6.52 -11.06
C TYR A 77 13.51 -7.31 -11.29
N GLY A 78 14.67 -6.72 -11.02
CA GLY A 78 15.97 -7.40 -11.08
C GLY A 78 16.97 -6.78 -12.03
N GLY A 79 18.27 -6.98 -11.79
CA GLY A 79 19.35 -6.49 -12.64
C GLY A 79 19.68 -4.99 -12.48
N ALA A 80 18.94 -4.28 -11.62
CA ALA A 80 19.11 -2.85 -11.35
C ALA A 80 18.84 -2.58 -9.86
N TYR A 81 19.36 -1.48 -9.30
CA TYR A 81 19.10 -1.11 -7.91
C TYR A 81 17.59 -0.93 -7.66
N PRO A 82 17.01 -1.43 -6.54
CA PRO A 82 17.68 -2.04 -5.38
C PRO A 82 18.06 -3.53 -5.55
N TYR A 83 17.63 -4.17 -6.63
CA TYR A 83 17.83 -5.59 -6.95
C TYR A 83 19.13 -5.91 -7.71
N ARG A 84 20.20 -5.13 -7.48
CA ARG A 84 21.49 -5.30 -8.18
C ARG A 84 22.22 -6.61 -7.84
N TYR A 85 21.71 -7.35 -6.86
CA TYR A 85 22.21 -8.68 -6.49
C TYR A 85 21.67 -9.80 -7.41
N THR A 86 20.78 -9.46 -8.35
CA THR A 86 20.33 -10.37 -9.41
C THR A 86 20.86 -9.94 -10.77
N ASP A 87 20.83 -10.83 -11.76
CA ASP A 87 21.47 -10.59 -13.06
C ASP A 87 20.52 -9.98 -14.11
N LYS A 88 19.22 -10.33 -14.08
CA LYS A 88 18.27 -9.99 -15.14
C LYS A 88 16.94 -9.45 -14.60
N VAL A 89 16.28 -8.63 -15.40
CA VAL A 89 14.87 -8.27 -15.18
C VAL A 89 14.02 -9.54 -15.17
N GLY A 90 13.18 -9.69 -14.16
CA GLY A 90 12.36 -10.87 -13.91
C GLY A 90 13.05 -11.92 -13.02
N ASP A 91 14.23 -11.65 -12.47
CA ASP A 91 14.80 -12.47 -11.40
C ASP A 91 14.13 -12.27 -10.05
N VAL A 92 13.52 -11.09 -9.85
CA VAL A 92 12.52 -10.86 -8.81
C VAL A 92 11.18 -10.58 -9.49
N ALA A 93 10.15 -11.36 -9.19
CA ALA A 93 8.86 -11.19 -9.83
C ALA A 93 7.72 -11.82 -9.02
N PHE A 94 6.59 -11.13 -8.93
CA PHE A 94 5.42 -11.58 -8.18
C PHE A 94 4.13 -10.91 -8.67
N ALA A 95 3.00 -11.55 -8.37
CA ALA A 95 1.68 -10.95 -8.59
C ALA A 95 1.43 -9.84 -7.57
N GLU A 96 0.94 -8.69 -8.05
CA GLU A 96 0.35 -7.66 -7.20
C GLU A 96 -1.09 -8.07 -6.85
N ASN A 97 -1.93 -8.28 -7.86
CA ASN A 97 -3.29 -8.75 -7.69
C ASN A 97 -3.68 -9.71 -8.82
N ALA A 98 -4.67 -10.57 -8.56
CA ALA A 98 -5.23 -11.50 -9.51
C ALA A 98 -6.57 -12.03 -8.98
N TRP A 99 -7.68 -11.42 -9.41
CA TRP A 99 -9.01 -11.74 -8.91
C TRP A 99 -10.09 -11.62 -9.99
N ILE A 100 -11.18 -12.36 -9.77
CA ILE A 100 -12.44 -12.26 -10.51
C ILE A 100 -13.54 -11.83 -9.54
N GLY A 101 -14.53 -11.11 -10.01
CA GLY A 101 -15.65 -10.68 -9.20
C GLY A 101 -16.96 -10.69 -9.97
N TYR A 102 -18.04 -10.67 -9.18
CA TYR A 102 -19.41 -10.65 -9.66
C TYR A 102 -20.13 -9.47 -9.03
N ARG A 103 -20.71 -8.60 -9.86
CA ARG A 103 -21.60 -7.52 -9.48
C ARG A 103 -23.03 -8.06 -9.47
N PHE A 104 -23.65 -8.04 -8.30
CA PHE A 104 -25.07 -8.37 -8.16
C PHE A 104 -25.95 -7.23 -8.68
N ASN A 105 -25.48 -5.99 -8.50
CA ASN A 105 -26.07 -4.72 -8.95
C ASN A 105 -24.96 -3.63 -8.86
N PRO A 106 -25.23 -2.36 -9.26
CA PRO A 106 -24.23 -1.28 -9.16
C PRO A 106 -23.70 -1.04 -7.74
N GLU A 107 -24.45 -1.43 -6.72
CA GLU A 107 -24.13 -1.18 -5.31
C GLU A 107 -23.44 -2.36 -4.62
N GLN A 108 -23.51 -3.57 -5.17
CA GLN A 108 -23.09 -4.80 -4.49
C GLN A 108 -22.23 -5.68 -5.39
N GLN A 109 -21.07 -6.07 -4.87
CA GLN A 109 -20.17 -7.00 -5.57
C GLN A 109 -19.41 -7.92 -4.62
N VAL A 110 -18.97 -9.05 -5.15
CA VAL A 110 -17.98 -9.93 -4.53
C VAL A 110 -16.75 -10.03 -5.41
N GLN A 111 -15.57 -10.09 -4.80
CA GLN A 111 -14.27 -10.32 -5.44
C GLN A 111 -13.62 -11.54 -4.82
N VAL A 112 -13.08 -12.44 -5.64
CA VAL A 112 -12.43 -13.69 -5.23
C VAL A 112 -11.09 -13.83 -5.94
N GLY A 113 -10.05 -14.15 -5.17
CA GLY A 113 -8.67 -14.28 -5.66
C GLY A 113 -7.70 -13.49 -4.79
N LEU A 114 -6.54 -13.13 -5.35
CA LEU A 114 -5.60 -12.21 -4.74
C LEU A 114 -6.11 -10.78 -4.92
N ASN A 115 -6.65 -10.20 -3.86
CA ASN A 115 -7.20 -8.83 -3.86
C ASN A 115 -6.86 -8.07 -2.55
N GLN A 116 -6.87 -6.74 -2.65
CA GLN A 116 -6.57 -5.84 -1.54
C GLN A 116 -7.54 -6.04 -0.38
N ILE A 117 -7.02 -6.17 0.84
CA ILE A 117 -7.86 -6.29 2.04
C ILE A 117 -8.57 -4.96 2.35
N PRO A 118 -9.81 -4.98 2.87
CA PRO A 118 -10.55 -3.76 3.17
C PRO A 118 -10.19 -3.20 4.55
N PHE A 119 -9.03 -2.53 4.69
CA PHE A 119 -8.58 -1.99 5.97
C PHE A 119 -8.13 -0.53 5.86
N GLY A 120 -8.71 0.36 6.68
CA GLY A 120 -8.28 1.74 6.80
C GLY A 120 -8.65 2.64 5.60
N LEU A 121 -7.81 3.64 5.34
CA LEU A 121 -7.83 4.46 4.12
C LEU A 121 -7.67 3.57 2.88
N GLN A 122 -8.32 3.93 1.78
CA GLN A 122 -8.22 3.19 0.52
C GLN A 122 -8.07 4.12 -0.69
N PRO A 123 -7.35 3.69 -1.75
CA PRO A 123 -6.56 2.45 -1.81
C PRO A 123 -5.19 2.54 -1.10
N TYR A 124 -4.73 3.76 -0.80
CA TYR A 124 -3.44 4.05 -0.16
C TYR A 124 -3.64 4.96 1.05
N PHE A 125 -2.69 5.01 1.98
CA PHE A 125 -2.77 5.83 3.19
C PHE A 125 -2.17 7.22 2.96
N GLY A 126 -2.61 7.93 1.92
CA GLY A 126 -2.10 9.26 1.60
C GLY A 126 -1.91 9.51 0.10
N SER A 127 -1.09 10.51 -0.21
CA SER A 127 -0.79 10.96 -1.57
C SER A 127 0.59 10.52 -2.08
N THR A 128 1.41 9.96 -1.19
CA THR A 128 2.80 9.54 -1.49
C THR A 128 2.85 8.33 -2.42
N PHE A 129 3.83 8.32 -3.32
CA PHE A 129 4.14 7.17 -4.16
C PHE A 129 5.03 6.14 -3.45
N PHE A 130 5.97 6.58 -2.62
CA PHE A 130 6.84 5.69 -1.83
C PHE A 130 6.12 4.96 -0.69
N GLU A 131 4.89 5.37 -0.40
CA GLU A 131 4.00 4.83 0.65
C GLU A 131 4.45 5.13 2.08
N THR A 132 3.50 5.01 3.02
CA THR A 132 3.73 5.34 4.41
C THR A 132 4.41 4.20 5.17
N LEU A 133 4.68 4.40 6.46
CA LEU A 133 5.07 3.28 7.34
C LEU A 133 3.97 2.20 7.42
N GLY A 134 2.73 2.52 7.06
CA GLY A 134 1.63 1.57 6.94
C GLY A 134 1.94 0.39 6.04
N ASN A 135 2.63 0.62 4.92
CA ASN A 135 3.00 -0.45 3.98
C ASN A 135 3.91 -1.45 4.67
N VAL A 136 4.99 -0.95 5.26
CA VAL A 136 6.07 -1.79 5.79
C VAL A 136 5.70 -2.47 7.11
N VAL A 137 4.74 -1.95 7.88
CA VAL A 137 4.18 -2.65 9.06
C VAL A 137 3.03 -3.61 8.70
N GLY A 138 2.71 -3.73 7.41
CA GLY A 138 1.78 -4.70 6.85
C GLY A 138 0.31 -4.31 6.94
N LEU A 139 -0.04 -3.02 6.86
CA LEU A 139 -1.41 -2.52 6.96
C LEU A 139 -1.89 -1.73 5.72
N GLU A 140 -0.99 -1.11 4.98
CA GLU A 140 -1.27 -0.38 3.73
C GLU A 140 -0.91 -1.27 2.53
N ASP A 141 -1.72 -1.19 1.48
CA ASP A 141 -1.52 -1.91 0.22
C ASP A 141 -1.28 -3.43 0.35
N ILE A 142 -2.14 -4.07 1.15
CA ILE A 142 -2.04 -5.49 1.47
C ILE A 142 -2.99 -6.33 0.64
N GLU A 143 -2.42 -7.19 -0.19
CA GLU A 143 -3.09 -8.12 -1.09
C GLU A 143 -3.05 -9.53 -0.48
N GLN A 144 -4.23 -10.15 -0.31
CA GLN A 144 -4.34 -11.52 0.21
C GLN A 144 -5.28 -12.37 -0.66
N VAL A 145 -5.11 -13.70 -0.57
CA VAL A 145 -5.92 -14.66 -1.32
C VAL A 145 -7.18 -14.98 -0.52
N GLY A 146 -8.34 -14.58 -1.04
CA GLY A 146 -9.60 -14.71 -0.33
C GLY A 146 -10.81 -14.24 -1.12
N ALA A 147 -11.87 -13.94 -0.38
CA ALA A 147 -13.10 -13.35 -0.90
C ALA A 147 -13.42 -12.05 -0.15
N LYS A 148 -13.87 -11.03 -0.87
CA LYS A 148 -14.27 -9.73 -0.35
C LYS A 148 -15.64 -9.35 -0.90
N TYR A 149 -16.57 -9.05 -0.01
CA TYR A 149 -17.86 -8.45 -0.35
C TYR A 149 -17.79 -6.94 -0.15
N ILE A 150 -18.39 -6.19 -1.08
CA ILE A 150 -18.47 -4.73 -1.06
C ILE A 150 -19.93 -4.34 -1.27
N GLN A 151 -20.44 -3.48 -0.40
CA GLN A 151 -21.77 -2.90 -0.48
C GLN A 151 -21.70 -1.38 -0.29
N GLN A 152 -22.11 -0.65 -1.32
CA GLN A 152 -22.42 0.78 -1.23
C GLN A 152 -23.92 0.93 -0.92
N SER A 153 -24.28 1.78 0.03
CA SER A 153 -25.70 2.01 0.39
C SER A 153 -25.87 3.45 0.84
N ALA A 154 -26.35 4.29 -0.09
CA ALA A 154 -26.33 5.75 0.05
C ALA A 154 -24.91 6.22 0.44
N ASP A 155 -24.78 6.88 1.58
CA ASP A 155 -23.50 7.40 2.07
C ASP A 155 -22.60 6.33 2.71
N TRP A 156 -23.08 5.09 2.90
CA TRP A 156 -22.34 4.04 3.59
C TRP A 156 -21.60 3.12 2.62
N ASN A 157 -20.35 2.81 2.95
CA ASN A 157 -19.54 1.80 2.30
C ASN A 157 -19.19 0.71 3.32
N LEU A 158 -19.73 -0.49 3.12
CA LEU A 158 -19.45 -1.68 3.91
C LEU A 158 -18.59 -2.63 3.09
N GLN A 159 -17.47 -3.08 3.66
CA GLN A 159 -16.63 -4.11 3.06
C GLN A 159 -16.29 -5.18 4.09
N ALA A 160 -16.48 -6.44 3.72
CA ALA A 160 -16.14 -7.59 4.57
C ALA A 160 -15.33 -8.59 3.75
N GLY A 161 -14.17 -8.99 4.26
CA GLY A 161 -13.27 -9.91 3.58
C GLY A 161 -12.84 -11.06 4.48
N TYR A 162 -12.76 -12.26 3.89
CA TYR A 162 -12.18 -13.44 4.50
C TYR A 162 -11.08 -13.99 3.60
N TYR A 163 -9.86 -14.06 4.13
CA TYR A 163 -8.67 -14.42 3.38
C TYR A 163 -7.99 -15.62 4.01
N LEU A 164 -7.67 -16.61 3.16
CA LEU A 164 -7.08 -17.86 3.61
C LEU A 164 -5.61 -17.67 4.00
N ARG A 165 -4.92 -16.76 3.31
CA ARG A 165 -3.48 -16.53 3.42
C ARG A 165 -3.05 -15.28 2.62
N PRO A 166 -1.86 -14.74 2.91
CA PRO A 166 -1.12 -13.91 1.96
C PRO A 166 -0.84 -14.64 0.63
N ALA A 167 -0.43 -13.87 -0.38
CA ALA A 167 -0.02 -14.37 -1.69
C ALA A 167 0.98 -15.54 -1.62
N TRP A 168 1.03 -16.34 -2.68
CA TRP A 168 2.14 -17.27 -2.85
C TRP A 168 3.43 -16.49 -3.12
N GLN A 169 4.54 -17.03 -2.63
CA GLN A 169 5.86 -16.51 -2.93
C GLN A 169 6.11 -16.60 -4.44
N GLY A 170 6.52 -15.48 -5.04
CA GLY A 170 6.95 -15.42 -6.42
C GLY A 170 8.39 -15.87 -6.61
N LYS A 171 9.05 -15.29 -7.59
CA LYS A 171 10.48 -15.48 -7.89
C LYS A 171 11.31 -14.41 -7.16
N GLY A 172 12.47 -14.82 -6.63
CA GLY A 172 13.45 -13.98 -5.94
C GLY A 172 14.39 -14.84 -5.08
N THR A 173 15.13 -14.23 -4.17
CA THR A 173 16.21 -14.87 -3.39
C THR A 173 15.92 -15.02 -1.90
N SER A 174 14.84 -14.43 -1.40
CA SER A 174 14.49 -14.34 0.02
C SER A 174 13.21 -15.11 0.39
N ASN A 175 12.77 -15.02 1.65
CA ASN A 175 11.44 -15.45 2.08
C ASN A 175 10.35 -14.38 1.94
N GLY A 176 10.66 -13.20 1.38
CA GLY A 176 9.76 -12.07 1.18
C GLY A 176 9.41 -11.76 -0.28
N ARG A 177 9.26 -12.78 -1.13
CA ARG A 177 8.99 -12.65 -2.58
C ARG A 177 7.52 -12.36 -2.87
N THR A 178 6.96 -11.34 -2.24
CA THR A 178 5.57 -10.90 -2.39
C THR A 178 5.50 -9.41 -2.67
N TYR A 179 4.41 -8.98 -3.30
CA TYR A 179 4.13 -7.57 -3.50
C TYR A 179 3.91 -6.85 -2.16
N SER A 180 2.99 -7.35 -1.35
CA SER A 180 2.70 -6.77 -0.04
C SER A 180 3.69 -7.23 1.01
N SER A 181 3.96 -6.35 1.98
CA SER A 181 4.69 -6.67 3.21
C SER A 181 3.80 -7.49 4.15
N VAL A 182 4.03 -8.79 4.22
CA VAL A 182 3.16 -9.74 4.93
C VAL A 182 3.96 -10.65 5.86
N VAL A 183 3.30 -11.19 6.88
CA VAL A 183 3.94 -12.12 7.84
C VAL A 183 4.57 -13.29 7.08
N SER A 184 5.87 -13.45 7.27
CA SER A 184 6.70 -14.39 6.52
C SER A 184 7.71 -15.06 7.44
N SER A 185 8.23 -16.21 7.01
CA SER A 185 9.40 -16.80 7.65
C SER A 185 10.62 -15.90 7.46
N ALA A 186 11.42 -15.72 8.50
CA ALA A 186 12.65 -14.94 8.43
C ALA A 186 13.69 -15.55 7.47
N ASP A 187 14.46 -14.69 6.81
CA ASP A 187 15.73 -15.06 6.21
C ASP A 187 16.83 -15.14 7.28
N SER A 188 17.90 -15.87 6.99
CA SER A 188 18.99 -16.15 7.94
C SER A 188 19.72 -14.90 8.45
N TYR A 189 19.68 -13.79 7.72
CA TYR A 189 20.30 -12.53 8.14
C TYR A 189 19.45 -11.74 9.16
N VAL A 190 18.18 -12.11 9.34
CA VAL A 190 17.27 -11.43 10.28
C VAL A 190 17.47 -12.00 11.68
N ALA A 191 18.33 -11.34 12.45
CA ALA A 191 18.54 -11.66 13.86
C ALA A 191 17.21 -11.64 14.64
N ASP A 192 17.00 -12.63 15.51
CA ASP A 192 15.74 -12.85 16.25
C ASP A 192 14.49 -12.93 15.35
N GLY A 193 14.68 -13.33 14.10
CA GLY A 193 13.62 -13.53 13.14
C GLY A 193 12.68 -14.67 13.55
N SER A 194 11.41 -14.52 13.17
CA SER A 194 10.34 -15.47 13.48
C SER A 194 9.92 -16.26 12.23
N HIS A 195 9.51 -17.52 12.40
CA HIS A 195 8.98 -18.34 11.31
C HIS A 195 7.45 -18.45 11.35
N ASN A 196 6.77 -17.30 11.30
CA ASN A 196 5.30 -17.24 11.32
C ASN A 196 4.69 -17.28 9.91
N ARG A 197 3.47 -17.78 9.82
CA ARG A 197 2.63 -17.72 8.63
C ARG A 197 1.22 -17.28 8.99
N GLU A 198 0.76 -16.21 8.37
CA GLU A 198 -0.60 -15.70 8.56
C GLU A 198 -1.64 -16.50 7.76
N ARG A 199 -2.78 -16.78 8.40
CA ARG A 199 -3.92 -17.51 7.81
C ARG A 199 -5.24 -17.01 8.39
N ASN A 200 -6.34 -17.27 7.68
CA ASN A 200 -7.71 -17.01 8.15
C ASN A 200 -7.91 -15.57 8.60
N THR A 201 -7.50 -14.61 7.76
CA THR A 201 -7.64 -13.18 8.02
C THR A 201 -9.09 -12.76 7.75
N LEU A 202 -9.79 -12.32 8.78
CA LEU A 202 -11.09 -11.65 8.66
C LEU A 202 -10.87 -10.14 8.76
N VAL A 203 -11.45 -9.39 7.83
CA VAL A 203 -11.36 -7.93 7.80
C VAL A 203 -12.75 -7.33 7.59
N LEU A 204 -13.08 -6.31 8.37
CA LEU A 204 -14.31 -5.52 8.24
C LEU A 204 -13.94 -4.05 8.16
N ARG A 205 -14.51 -3.34 7.20
CA ARG A 205 -14.43 -1.88 7.07
C ARG A 205 -15.82 -1.31 6.89
N VAL A 206 -16.09 -0.26 7.66
CA VAL A 206 -17.31 0.54 7.54
C VAL A 206 -16.87 1.98 7.39
N ALA A 207 -17.29 2.63 6.32
CA ALA A 207 -17.05 4.03 6.10
C ALA A 207 -18.32 4.76 5.70
N ARG A 208 -18.36 6.06 5.96
CA ARG A 208 -19.50 6.92 5.67
C ARG A 208 -19.03 8.21 5.03
N ALA A 209 -19.59 8.52 3.88
CA ALA A 209 -19.50 9.85 3.27
C ALA A 209 -20.25 10.87 4.15
N VAL A 210 -19.61 11.99 4.45
CA VAL A 210 -20.14 13.08 5.27
C VAL A 210 -19.75 14.42 4.66
N GLN A 211 -20.69 15.36 4.65
CA GLN A 211 -20.41 16.74 4.27
C GLN A 211 -20.12 17.56 5.55
N LEU A 212 -18.91 18.10 5.67
CA LEU A 212 -18.47 18.90 6.82
C LEU A 212 -18.17 20.34 6.38
N GLY A 213 -19.21 21.19 6.35
CA GLY A 213 -19.10 22.51 5.72
C GLY A 213 -18.81 22.35 4.23
N ASP A 214 -17.72 22.95 3.74
CA ASP A 214 -17.30 22.84 2.34
C ASP A 214 -16.50 21.55 2.04
N TRP A 215 -16.24 20.72 3.05
CA TRP A 215 -15.48 19.49 2.89
C TRP A 215 -16.39 18.31 2.52
N ALA A 216 -16.15 17.73 1.34
CA ALA A 216 -16.66 16.42 0.98
C ALA A 216 -15.73 15.36 1.58
N SER A 217 -16.23 14.64 2.59
CA SER A 217 -15.39 13.79 3.43
C SER A 217 -15.91 12.37 3.55
N GLU A 218 -15.04 11.47 3.99
CA GLU A 218 -15.38 10.14 4.47
C GLU A 218 -14.73 9.94 5.85
N VAL A 219 -15.50 9.38 6.78
CA VAL A 219 -14.98 8.84 8.04
C VAL A 219 -15.19 7.34 8.05
N GLY A 220 -14.27 6.58 8.62
CA GLY A 220 -14.45 5.14 8.72
C GLY A 220 -13.68 4.48 9.83
N VAL A 221 -14.06 3.23 10.06
CA VAL A 221 -13.45 2.33 11.03
C VAL A 221 -13.16 1.00 10.35
N SER A 222 -12.11 0.32 10.76
CA SER A 222 -11.78 -1.01 10.26
C SER A 222 -11.23 -1.91 11.35
N GLY A 223 -11.47 -3.21 11.23
CA GLY A 223 -10.96 -4.24 12.12
C GLY A 223 -10.40 -5.42 11.31
N LEU A 224 -9.29 -5.98 11.78
CA LEU A 224 -8.64 -7.16 11.22
C LEU A 224 -8.35 -8.16 12.33
N THR A 225 -8.58 -9.45 12.08
CA THR A 225 -8.08 -10.53 12.92
C THR A 225 -7.59 -11.69 12.06
N SER A 226 -6.48 -12.31 12.43
CA SER A 226 -5.92 -13.49 11.73
C SER A 226 -5.18 -14.43 12.68
N THR A 227 -4.96 -15.66 12.22
CA THR A 227 -4.13 -16.66 12.92
C THR A 227 -2.68 -16.53 12.48
N LEU A 228 -1.75 -16.56 13.44
CA LEU A 228 -0.30 -16.62 13.18
C LEU A 228 0.22 -18.02 13.51
N LYS A 229 0.36 -18.88 12.50
CA LYS A 229 0.94 -20.22 12.71
C LYS A 229 2.46 -20.09 12.82
N ASN A 230 3.04 -20.42 13.97
CA ASN A 230 4.50 -20.52 14.09
C ASN A 230 4.97 -21.90 13.59
N ASN A 231 5.90 -21.92 12.64
CA ASN A 231 6.39 -23.15 12.01
C ASN A 231 7.45 -23.87 12.87
N ASP A 232 8.09 -23.20 13.84
CA ASP A 232 9.08 -23.80 14.73
C ASP A 232 8.41 -24.54 15.90
N THR A 233 7.43 -23.89 16.54
CA THR A 233 6.72 -24.42 17.72
C THR A 233 5.49 -25.23 17.36
N GLY A 234 4.98 -25.07 16.13
CA GLY A 234 3.72 -25.68 15.72
C GLY A 234 2.49 -25.10 16.41
N ASN A 235 2.61 -23.98 17.14
CA ASN A 235 1.50 -23.36 17.87
C ASN A 235 0.87 -22.19 17.10
N ASP A 236 -0.37 -21.87 17.47
CA ASP A 236 -1.15 -20.80 16.86
C ASP A 236 -1.14 -19.56 17.76
N GLY A 237 -0.65 -18.45 17.20
CA GLY A 237 -0.80 -17.10 17.71
C GLY A 237 -1.92 -16.35 16.99
N ARG A 238 -2.01 -15.04 17.23
CA ARG A 238 -3.06 -14.19 16.68
C ARG A 238 -2.54 -12.81 16.32
N ARG A 239 -3.08 -12.21 15.26
CA ARG A 239 -2.95 -10.78 14.97
C ARG A 239 -4.32 -10.15 15.03
N ASN A 240 -4.41 -9.00 15.67
CA ASN A 240 -5.57 -8.12 15.62
C ASN A 240 -5.11 -6.71 15.27
N ALA A 241 -5.87 -6.01 14.44
CA ALA A 241 -5.67 -4.58 14.22
C ALA A 241 -7.01 -3.86 14.15
N MET A 242 -7.02 -2.60 14.57
CA MET A 242 -8.17 -1.70 14.43
C MET A 242 -7.70 -0.34 13.95
N ALA A 243 -8.48 0.31 13.11
CA ALA A 243 -8.17 1.63 12.58
C ALA A 243 -9.40 2.53 12.60
N VAL A 244 -9.14 3.83 12.72
CA VAL A 244 -10.08 4.90 12.40
C VAL A 244 -9.43 5.82 11.37
N HIS A 245 -10.20 6.28 10.39
CA HIS A 245 -9.68 7.14 9.33
C HIS A 245 -10.63 8.28 8.99
N TYR A 246 -10.04 9.31 8.40
CA TYR A 246 -10.71 10.44 7.78
C TYR A 246 -10.03 10.73 6.45
N LEU A 247 -10.81 10.99 5.40
CA LEU A 247 -10.33 11.65 4.20
C LEU A 247 -11.31 12.76 3.84
N GLY A 248 -10.82 13.87 3.31
CA GLY A 248 -11.66 14.98 2.92
C GLY A 248 -11.05 15.82 1.82
N LYS A 249 -11.92 16.38 0.98
CA LYS A 249 -11.55 17.29 -0.09
C LYS A 249 -12.36 18.57 -0.03
N ASN A 250 -11.70 19.71 -0.16
CA ASN A 250 -12.30 21.03 -0.28
C ASN A 250 -11.55 21.86 -1.32
N GLY A 251 -12.16 22.03 -2.50
CA GLY A 251 -11.50 22.64 -3.66
C GLY A 251 -10.19 21.91 -3.99
N PRO A 252 -9.04 22.62 -4.09
CA PRO A 252 -7.74 22.01 -4.37
C PRO A 252 -7.15 21.25 -3.18
N TRP A 253 -7.66 21.45 -1.96
CA TRP A 253 -7.09 20.86 -0.76
C TRP A 253 -7.62 19.44 -0.52
N GLY A 254 -6.71 18.52 -0.20
CA GLY A 254 -7.03 17.18 0.28
C GLY A 254 -6.34 16.89 1.61
N VAL A 255 -7.05 16.23 2.52
CA VAL A 255 -6.52 15.78 3.83
C VAL A 255 -6.86 14.31 4.01
N GLN A 256 -5.88 13.51 4.45
CA GLN A 256 -6.11 12.12 4.88
C GLN A 256 -5.45 11.87 6.23
N LEU A 257 -6.17 11.27 7.16
CA LEU A 257 -5.71 10.99 8.52
C LEU A 257 -6.07 9.55 8.88
N GLN A 258 -5.17 8.86 9.56
CA GLN A 258 -5.44 7.53 10.11
C GLN A 258 -4.70 7.30 11.42
N ALA A 259 -5.38 6.65 12.36
CA ALA A 259 -4.76 6.03 13.52
C ALA A 259 -5.15 4.55 13.57
N ALA A 260 -4.17 3.67 13.76
CA ALA A 260 -4.40 2.24 13.86
C ALA A 260 -3.60 1.63 15.01
N ARG A 261 -4.21 0.69 15.73
CA ARG A 261 -3.53 -0.16 16.71
C ARG A 261 -3.32 -1.53 16.11
N GLN A 262 -2.07 -2.01 16.09
CA GLN A 262 -1.74 -3.39 15.73
C GLN A 262 -1.25 -4.16 16.95
N GLN A 263 -1.75 -5.38 17.12
CA GLN A 263 -1.32 -6.32 18.14
C GLN A 263 -1.18 -7.72 17.55
N MET A 264 0.04 -8.23 17.54
CA MET A 264 0.41 -9.59 17.22
C MET A 264 0.85 -10.27 18.51
N SER A 265 0.31 -11.45 18.77
CA SER A 265 0.73 -12.35 19.83
C SER A 265 1.18 -13.65 19.15
N PRO A 266 2.40 -13.68 18.58
CA PRO A 266 2.96 -14.90 17.99
C PRO A 266 3.23 -15.95 19.08
N ARG A 267 3.67 -17.14 18.66
CA ARG A 267 4.13 -18.22 19.55
C ARG A 267 5.54 -18.60 19.18
N ASN A 268 6.44 -17.62 19.26
CA ASN A 268 7.83 -17.76 18.86
C ASN A 268 8.60 -18.55 19.93
N PRO A 269 9.62 -19.34 19.55
CA PRO A 269 10.48 -20.00 20.53
C PRO A 269 11.36 -19.02 21.32
N GLY A 270 11.66 -17.85 20.74
CA GLY A 270 12.43 -16.76 21.37
C GLY A 270 11.52 -15.68 21.95
N THR A 271 11.48 -14.52 21.29
CA THR A 271 10.68 -13.37 21.73
C THR A 271 9.36 -13.26 20.96
N ASP A 272 8.28 -12.94 21.67
CA ASP A 272 6.98 -12.58 21.07
C ASP A 272 6.85 -11.06 20.80
N GLU A 273 7.90 -10.27 21.08
CA GLU A 273 7.92 -8.83 20.79
C GLU A 273 8.19 -8.52 19.31
N LEU A 274 8.59 -9.51 18.52
CA LEU A 274 8.89 -9.36 17.09
C LEU A 274 8.09 -10.35 16.25
N VAL A 275 7.66 -9.90 15.08
CA VAL A 275 7.16 -10.72 14.00
C VAL A 275 7.87 -10.32 12.72
N THR A 276 8.36 -11.31 11.99
CA THR A 276 9.02 -11.07 10.71
C THR A 276 7.98 -10.90 9.61
N LEU A 277 8.12 -9.82 8.86
CA LEU A 277 7.40 -9.56 7.62
C LEU A 277 8.36 -9.73 6.44
N GLY A 278 7.79 -10.00 5.28
CA GLY A 278 8.52 -10.08 4.01
C GLY A 278 7.73 -9.42 2.89
N GLY A 279 8.46 -8.77 2.00
CA GLY A 279 7.93 -8.08 0.82
C GLY A 279 9.08 -7.55 -0.03
N TYR A 280 8.87 -7.45 -1.35
CA TYR A 280 9.87 -6.96 -2.31
C TYR A 280 11.23 -7.67 -2.22
N ASP A 281 11.19 -9.00 -2.04
CA ASP A 281 12.36 -9.88 -1.96
C ASP A 281 13.33 -9.60 -0.79
N GLY A 282 12.79 -9.20 0.35
CA GLY A 282 13.51 -9.21 1.62
C GLY A 282 12.59 -9.43 2.82
N THR A 283 13.20 -9.74 3.97
CA THR A 283 12.50 -9.91 5.24
C THR A 283 13.10 -9.03 6.33
N PHE A 284 12.26 -8.60 7.26
CA PHE A 284 12.64 -7.72 8.35
C PHE A 284 11.69 -7.89 9.54
N ASN A 285 12.17 -7.55 10.73
CA ASN A 285 11.39 -7.62 11.95
C ASN A 285 10.54 -6.37 12.15
N VAL A 286 9.30 -6.60 12.54
CA VAL A 286 8.35 -5.58 12.98
C VAL A 286 7.98 -5.86 14.43
N ALA A 287 7.89 -4.82 15.25
CA ALA A 287 7.42 -4.93 16.61
C ALA A 287 5.98 -5.48 16.61
N SER A 288 5.74 -6.50 17.42
CA SER A 288 4.47 -7.22 17.44
C SER A 288 3.31 -6.32 17.86
N ARG A 289 3.59 -5.24 18.62
CA ARG A 289 2.59 -4.29 19.09
C ARG A 289 3.05 -2.85 18.85
N GLY A 290 2.20 -2.06 18.18
CA GLY A 290 2.38 -0.61 18.06
C GLY A 290 1.12 0.14 17.63
N ASN A 291 1.20 1.47 17.65
CA ASN A 291 0.23 2.38 17.05
C ASN A 291 0.82 2.96 15.77
N LEU A 292 0.10 2.88 14.67
CA LEU A 292 0.42 3.57 13.43
C LEU A 292 -0.40 4.86 13.37
N TYR A 293 0.28 5.98 13.13
CA TYR A 293 -0.34 7.26 12.83
C TYR A 293 0.05 7.69 11.42
N VAL A 294 -0.90 8.24 10.67
CA VAL A 294 -0.70 8.76 9.32
C VAL A 294 -1.43 10.10 9.20
N ALA A 295 -0.75 11.09 8.62
CA ALA A 295 -1.32 12.37 8.24
C ALA A 295 -0.79 12.79 6.87
N ASP A 296 -1.70 13.18 5.99
CA ASP A 296 -1.43 13.61 4.62
C ASP A 296 -2.16 14.93 4.36
N LEU A 297 -1.43 15.90 3.81
CA LEU A 297 -1.99 17.14 3.26
C LEU A 297 -1.57 17.24 1.80
N SER A 298 -2.52 17.51 0.92
CA SER A 298 -2.28 17.65 -0.51
C SER A 298 -2.96 18.88 -1.09
N TYR A 299 -2.40 19.36 -2.19
CA TYR A 299 -2.90 20.49 -2.97
C TYR A 299 -2.84 20.17 -4.46
N ASP A 300 -3.99 20.18 -5.13
CA ASP A 300 -4.11 20.05 -6.58
C ASP A 300 -3.86 21.41 -7.23
N VAL A 301 -2.82 21.51 -8.05
CA VAL A 301 -2.49 22.72 -8.82
C VAL A 301 -3.21 22.66 -10.16
N ASP A 302 -4.17 23.56 -10.34
CA ASP A 302 -4.95 23.64 -11.57
C ASP A 302 -4.11 24.11 -12.76
N GLY A 303 -4.51 23.65 -13.96
CA GLY A 303 -3.98 24.14 -15.23
C GLY A 303 -3.07 23.14 -15.96
N LYS A 304 -2.57 23.63 -17.10
CA LYS A 304 -1.59 22.94 -17.94
C LYS A 304 -0.43 23.89 -18.22
N TYR A 305 0.76 23.32 -18.29
CA TYR A 305 2.02 24.07 -18.37
C TYR A 305 2.92 23.46 -19.44
N LEU A 306 3.97 24.20 -19.84
CA LEU A 306 4.95 23.76 -20.84
C LEU A 306 4.29 23.28 -22.15
N PHE A 307 3.47 24.14 -22.77
CA PHE A 307 2.72 23.83 -24.01
C PHE A 307 1.83 22.59 -23.88
N ASP A 308 1.01 22.55 -22.81
CA ASP A 308 0.10 21.46 -22.47
C ASP A 308 0.75 20.10 -22.18
N GLN A 309 2.08 20.04 -22.04
CA GLN A 309 2.78 18.80 -21.74
C GLN A 309 2.76 18.46 -20.25
N LEU A 310 2.72 19.46 -19.36
CA LEU A 310 2.74 19.25 -17.92
C LEU A 310 1.36 19.53 -17.32
N SER A 311 0.79 18.55 -16.61
CA SER A 311 -0.56 18.66 -16.04
C SER A 311 -0.75 17.76 -14.82
N GLY A 312 -1.87 17.93 -14.10
CA GLY A 312 -2.23 17.08 -12.97
C GLY A 312 -1.23 17.17 -11.82
N VAL A 313 -0.65 18.35 -11.59
CA VAL A 313 0.34 18.57 -10.54
C VAL A 313 -0.37 18.52 -9.19
N LYS A 314 0.05 17.57 -8.35
CA LYS A 314 -0.36 17.47 -6.95
C LYS A 314 0.87 17.64 -6.07
N LEU A 315 0.83 18.60 -5.16
CA LEU A 315 1.82 18.78 -4.11
C LEU A 315 1.33 18.09 -2.84
N TYR A 316 2.21 17.46 -2.07
CA TYR A 316 1.82 16.82 -0.82
C TYR A 316 2.93 16.78 0.24
N ALA A 317 2.49 16.74 1.49
CA ALA A 317 3.30 16.42 2.65
C ALA A 317 2.62 15.29 3.43
N ASN A 318 3.35 14.19 3.63
CA ASN A 318 2.90 13.03 4.37
C ASN A 318 3.80 12.81 5.59
N TYR A 319 3.19 12.46 6.73
CA TYR A 319 3.91 12.00 7.91
C TYR A 319 3.27 10.70 8.41
N SER A 320 4.11 9.72 8.73
CA SER A 320 3.69 8.50 9.40
C SER A 320 4.64 8.11 10.52
N ALA A 321 4.08 7.51 11.58
CA ALA A 321 4.84 7.05 12.72
C ALA A 321 4.31 5.70 13.21
N PHE A 322 5.21 4.77 13.50
CA PHE A 322 4.90 3.52 14.19
C PHE A 322 5.49 3.56 15.61
N ASP A 323 4.62 3.86 16.56
CA ASP A 323 4.90 3.97 17.98
C ASP A 323 4.77 2.60 18.65
N LYS A 324 5.91 2.04 19.05
CA LYS A 324 6.04 0.64 19.46
C LYS A 324 5.74 0.51 20.94
N SER A 325 5.03 -0.55 21.32
CA SER A 325 4.58 -0.72 22.71
C SER A 325 5.67 -1.19 23.68
N ALA A 326 6.71 -1.87 23.19
CA ALA A 326 7.83 -2.27 24.03
C ALA A 326 8.67 -1.04 24.38
N SER A 327 8.89 -0.79 25.67
CA SER A 327 9.56 0.44 26.16
C SER A 327 11.00 0.60 25.67
N ALA A 328 11.70 -0.50 25.41
CA ALA A 328 13.05 -0.49 24.86
C ALA A 328 13.08 -0.20 23.34
N TYR A 329 11.94 -0.25 22.65
CA TYR A 329 11.87 -0.11 21.20
C TYR A 329 11.66 1.34 20.81
N LYS A 330 12.44 1.81 19.84
CA LYS A 330 12.40 3.21 19.39
C LYS A 330 11.34 3.40 18.33
N THR A 331 10.53 4.46 18.41
CA THR A 331 9.52 4.82 17.40
C THR A 331 10.13 4.94 16.00
N SER A 332 9.47 4.37 14.99
CA SER A 332 9.81 4.60 13.58
C SER A 332 9.01 5.77 13.04
N GLN A 333 9.62 6.64 12.26
CA GLN A 333 8.98 7.82 11.68
C GLN A 333 9.41 7.99 10.23
N ARG A 334 8.48 8.46 9.41
CA ARG A 334 8.70 8.79 8.00
C ARG A 334 7.97 10.08 7.67
N MET A 335 8.67 11.04 7.07
CA MET A 335 8.09 12.24 6.49
C MET A 335 8.44 12.28 5.01
N ILE A 336 7.47 12.64 4.16
CA ILE A 336 7.64 12.74 2.73
C ILE A 336 7.11 14.09 2.27
N LEU A 337 7.96 14.87 1.60
CA LEU A 337 7.56 16.06 0.88
C LEU A 337 7.66 15.74 -0.61
N GLY A 338 6.55 15.83 -1.34
CA GLY A 338 6.53 15.32 -2.71
C GLY A 338 5.61 16.07 -3.66
N SER A 339 5.78 15.72 -4.92
CA SER A 339 4.93 16.15 -6.02
C SER A 339 4.69 14.97 -6.97
N SER A 340 3.50 14.89 -7.54
CA SER A 340 3.21 14.00 -8.66
C SER A 340 2.60 14.79 -9.80
N PHE A 341 2.96 14.46 -11.03
CA PHE A 341 2.46 15.14 -12.22
C PHE A 341 2.59 14.27 -13.48
N SER A 342 1.83 14.61 -14.50
CA SER A 342 2.01 14.03 -15.83
C SER A 342 2.87 14.94 -16.69
N LEU A 343 3.83 14.35 -17.40
CA LEU A 343 4.64 14.99 -18.43
C LEU A 343 4.49 14.23 -19.75
N SER A 344 3.68 14.77 -20.65
CA SER A 344 3.22 14.09 -21.87
C SER A 344 2.62 12.72 -21.55
N LYS A 345 3.30 11.62 -21.92
CA LYS A 345 2.85 10.23 -21.67
C LYS A 345 3.42 9.63 -20.38
N LEU A 346 4.24 10.38 -19.66
CA LEU A 346 4.86 9.93 -18.42
C LEU A 346 4.04 10.41 -17.24
N TRP A 347 3.98 9.59 -16.20
CA TRP A 347 3.56 10.01 -14.87
C TRP A 347 4.78 9.95 -13.95
N ILE A 348 5.04 11.03 -13.24
CA ILE A 348 6.26 11.24 -12.48
C ILE A 348 5.88 11.56 -11.03
N ALA A 349 6.55 10.91 -10.09
CA ALA A 349 6.54 11.28 -8.68
C ALA A 349 7.95 11.67 -8.26
N THR A 350 8.10 12.81 -7.59
CA THR A 350 9.36 13.29 -7.02
C THR A 350 9.16 13.50 -5.53
N GLU A 351 9.93 12.81 -4.70
CA GLU A 351 9.73 12.76 -3.25
C GLU A 351 11.05 12.95 -2.52
N TRP A 352 11.06 13.87 -1.56
CA TRP A 352 12.11 14.01 -0.56
C TRP A 352 11.67 13.29 0.71
N LEU A 353 12.35 12.21 1.01
CA LEU A 353 12.06 11.27 2.08
C LEU A 353 12.94 11.59 3.29
N PHE A 354 12.35 11.62 4.48
CA PHE A 354 13.04 11.68 5.76
C PHE A 354 12.60 10.51 6.62
N GLY A 355 13.56 9.75 7.13
CA GLY A 355 13.30 8.55 7.92
C GLY A 355 14.04 8.60 9.25
N LYS A 356 13.40 8.11 10.30
CA LYS A 356 14.03 7.84 11.59
C LYS A 356 13.64 6.46 12.08
N ASN A 357 14.63 5.59 12.29
CA ASN A 357 14.38 4.15 12.46
C ASN A 357 13.48 3.61 11.34
N ASP A 358 13.76 4.00 10.10
CA ASP A 358 13.04 3.55 8.90
C ASP A 358 13.87 2.49 8.17
N PRO A 359 13.31 1.35 7.74
CA PRO A 359 14.10 0.29 7.12
C PRO A 359 14.58 0.63 5.70
N TYR A 360 14.00 1.63 5.01
CA TYR A 360 14.30 1.91 3.60
C TYR A 360 15.02 3.23 3.37
N ILE A 361 14.98 4.16 4.32
CA ILE A 361 15.52 5.53 4.17
C ILE A 361 16.83 5.69 4.96
N GLY A 362 17.89 6.14 4.28
CA GLY A 362 19.05 6.79 4.91
C GLY A 362 19.91 5.90 5.82
N GLY A 363 20.14 4.65 5.44
CA GLY A 363 21.18 3.82 6.09
C GLY A 363 20.86 3.24 7.46
N SER A 364 19.67 3.48 8.01
CA SER A 364 19.20 2.76 9.21
C SER A 364 19.07 1.24 8.94
N SER A 365 18.98 0.43 9.99
CA SER A 365 18.93 -1.02 9.86
C SER A 365 17.68 -1.48 9.09
N TYR A 366 17.86 -2.08 7.91
CA TYR A 366 16.76 -2.68 7.16
C TYR A 366 16.00 -3.72 7.99
N ALA A 367 16.73 -4.63 8.65
CA ALA A 367 16.12 -5.76 9.35
C ALA A 367 15.46 -5.40 10.70
N GLN A 368 15.89 -4.33 11.39
CA GLN A 368 15.49 -4.08 12.79
C GLN A 368 14.80 -2.73 13.04
N SER A 369 14.78 -1.82 12.06
CA SER A 369 14.21 -0.48 12.21
C SER A 369 12.75 -0.49 12.69
N LEU A 370 11.94 -1.42 12.19
CA LEU A 370 10.53 -1.59 12.60
C LEU A 370 10.36 -2.49 13.84
N GLY A 371 11.41 -3.15 14.30
CA GLY A 371 11.49 -3.94 15.52
C GLY A 371 12.06 -3.12 16.69
N ALA A 372 13.25 -3.45 17.16
CA ALA A 372 13.89 -2.72 18.27
C ALA A 372 14.21 -1.25 17.95
N GLY A 373 14.35 -0.91 16.66
CA GLY A 373 14.79 0.40 16.19
C GLY A 373 16.11 0.31 15.42
N GLY A 374 16.60 1.46 14.96
CA GLY A 374 17.83 1.58 14.19
C GLY A 374 18.77 2.65 14.75
N SER A 375 19.32 3.47 13.86
CA SER A 375 20.30 4.52 14.19
C SER A 375 19.76 5.57 15.17
N ASN A 376 18.43 5.73 15.23
CA ASN A 376 17.73 6.78 15.96
C ASN A 376 18.10 8.20 15.52
N GLN A 377 18.68 8.34 14.33
CA GLN A 377 18.93 9.61 13.67
C GLN A 377 17.90 9.83 12.57
N TRP A 378 17.72 11.10 12.19
CA TRP A 378 16.97 11.45 10.99
C TRP A 378 17.91 11.40 9.82
N GLU A 379 17.51 10.64 8.83
CA GLU A 379 18.28 10.40 7.61
C GLU A 379 17.38 10.76 6.42
N ASN A 380 17.94 11.00 5.25
CA ASN A 380 17.16 11.51 4.12
C ASN A 380 17.58 10.94 2.77
N GLN A 381 16.62 10.91 1.84
CA GLN A 381 16.83 10.41 0.49
C GLN A 381 15.91 11.17 -0.47
N VAL A 382 16.39 11.48 -1.67
CA VAL A 382 15.53 11.88 -2.79
C VAL A 382 15.20 10.65 -3.63
N TYR A 383 13.92 10.49 -3.92
CA TYR A 383 13.38 9.41 -4.74
C TYR A 383 12.54 10.01 -5.86
N VAL A 384 12.80 9.58 -7.10
CA VAL A 384 11.98 9.97 -8.26
C VAL A 384 11.56 8.71 -9.00
N ASN A 385 10.25 8.53 -9.19
CA ASN A 385 9.69 7.50 -10.07
C ASN A 385 9.21 8.13 -11.38
N ILE A 386 9.52 7.49 -12.49
CA ILE A 386 9.10 7.90 -13.83
C ILE A 386 8.45 6.70 -14.50
N GLY A 387 7.13 6.73 -14.67
CA GLY A 387 6.37 5.65 -15.27
C GLY A 387 5.78 6.01 -16.62
N TYR A 388 5.99 5.14 -17.60
CA TYR A 388 5.18 5.09 -18.82
C TYR A 388 4.14 3.97 -18.64
N TYR A 389 2.87 4.31 -18.71
CA TYR A 389 1.75 3.37 -18.56
C TYR A 389 1.07 3.19 -19.90
N PHE A 390 0.63 1.98 -20.21
CA PHE A 390 -0.02 1.61 -21.46
C PHE A 390 -1.00 0.45 -21.27
#